data_AF-A0A8K0D3B0-F1
#
_entry.id   AF-A0A8K0D3B0-F1
#
_cell.length_a   1.000
_cell.length_b   1.000
_cell.length_c   1.000
_cell.angle_alpha   90.00
_cell.angle_beta   90.00
_cell.angle_gamma   90.00
#
_symmetry.space_group_name_H-M   'P 1'
#
loop_
_entity.id
_entity.type
_entity.pdbx_description
1 polymer ?
#
loop_
_entity_poly.entity_id
_entity_poly.type
_entity_poly.pdbx_seq_one_letter_code
_entity_poly.pdbx_strand_id
1 'polypeptide(L)'
;MFVFPTIARDLSEHIPEIPQIKDHFEKVLYYNVPNRKRKNLMLLAAYKEFENPKNITNENIKLANILVWCVEMMRSSWAMQNDIIDANGMKETTR
;
A
#
# COMPACT_ATOMS: atom_id res chain seq x y z
N MET A 1 -12.41 -10.25 1.22
CA MET A 1 -12.24 -9.46 2.46
C MET A 1 -11.84 -8.04 2.06
N PHE A 2 -12.62 -7.03 2.44
CA PHE A 2 -12.32 -5.61 2.16
C PHE A 2 -11.26 -5.09 3.12
N VAL A 3 -10.02 -5.55 2.97
CA VAL A 3 -8.92 -5.24 3.89
C VAL A 3 -8.50 -3.78 3.78
N PHE A 4 -8.48 -3.21 2.56
CA PHE A 4 -8.00 -1.84 2.35
C PHE A 4 -8.87 -0.75 2.99
N PRO A 5 -10.21 -0.71 2.86
CA PRO A 5 -11.02 0.30 3.54
C PRO A 5 -10.85 0.30 5.06
N THR A 6 -10.62 -0.89 5.63
CA THR A 6 -10.36 -1.03 7.08
C THR A 6 -9.00 -0.42 7.43
N ILE A 7 -7.94 -0.76 6.69
CA ILE A 7 -6.61 -0.18 6.88
C ILE A 7 -6.64 1.35 6.71
N ALA A 8 -7.33 1.86 5.70
CA ALA A 8 -7.40 3.30 5.45
C ALA A 8 -8.07 4.06 6.60
N ARG A 9 -9.17 3.51 7.14
CA ARG A 9 -9.83 4.07 8.33
C ARG A 9 -8.90 4.01 9.54
N ASP A 10 -8.36 2.83 9.85
CA ASP A 10 -7.54 2.62 11.03
C ASP A 10 -6.30 3.57 11.00
N LEU A 11 -5.65 3.73 9.85
CA LEU A 11 -4.55 4.70 9.70
C LEU A 11 -4.99 6.16 9.91
N SER A 12 -6.18 6.52 9.43
CA SER A 12 -6.71 7.88 9.53
C SER A 12 -7.15 8.26 10.95
N GLU A 13 -7.48 7.26 11.78
CA GLU A 13 -7.75 7.45 13.21
C GLU A 13 -6.48 7.74 14.03
N HIS A 14 -5.29 7.36 13.52
CA HIS A 14 -4.01 7.63 14.19
C HIS A 14 -3.39 8.99 13.82
N ILE A 15 -4.03 9.75 12.95
CA ILE A 15 -3.57 11.11 12.59
C ILE A 15 -3.98 12.07 13.71
N PRO A 16 -3.07 12.96 14.16
CA PRO A 16 -3.42 14.02 15.12
C PRO A 16 -4.69 14.75 14.69
N GLU A 17 -5.53 15.17 15.65
CA GLU A 17 -6.83 15.81 15.38
C GLU A 17 -6.70 17.20 14.72
N ILE A 18 -6.25 17.20 13.47
CA ILE A 18 -6.24 18.31 12.55
C ILE A 18 -7.17 17.84 11.42
N PRO A 19 -8.46 18.21 11.45
CA PRO A 19 -9.48 17.66 10.55
C PRO A 19 -9.10 17.73 9.06
N GLN A 20 -8.45 18.82 8.66
CA GLN A 20 -7.97 19.03 7.30
C GLN A 20 -6.93 18.00 6.85
N ILE A 21 -6.05 17.57 7.76
CA ILE A 21 -5.00 16.57 7.47
C ILE A 21 -5.63 15.19 7.38
N LYS A 22 -6.56 14.86 8.28
CA LYS A 22 -7.27 13.57 8.26
C LYS A 22 -8.04 13.37 6.95
N ASP A 23 -8.85 14.35 6.55
CA ASP A 23 -9.61 14.30 5.30
C ASP A 23 -8.70 14.22 4.07
N HIS A 24 -7.57 14.93 4.10
CA HIS A 24 -6.60 14.90 3.01
C HIS A 24 -5.88 13.55 2.92
N PHE A 25 -5.53 12.96 4.05
CA PHE A 25 -4.84 11.68 4.10
C PHE A 25 -5.70 10.53 3.57
N GLU A 26 -6.98 10.47 3.94
CA GLU A 26 -7.91 9.48 3.36
C GLU A 26 -7.97 9.61 1.83
N LYS A 27 -8.08 10.85 1.31
CA LYS A 27 -8.08 11.10 -0.13
C LYS A 27 -6.79 10.62 -0.80
N VAL A 28 -5.63 10.86 -0.18
CA VAL A 28 -4.33 10.38 -0.69
C VAL A 28 -4.31 8.85 -0.78
N LEU A 29 -4.77 8.15 0.26
CA LEU A 29 -4.82 6.69 0.27
C LEU A 29 -5.74 6.14 -0.82
N TYR A 30 -6.98 6.62 -0.89
CA TYR A 30 -7.96 6.11 -1.86
C TYR A 30 -7.60 6.43 -3.32
N TYR A 31 -6.96 7.57 -3.58
CA TYR A 31 -6.57 7.95 -4.94
C TYR A 31 -5.33 7.20 -5.44
N ASN A 32 -4.31 7.06 -4.60
CA ASN A 32 -3.00 6.59 -5.04
C ASN A 32 -2.81 5.07 -4.89
N VAL A 33 -3.38 4.44 -3.86
CA VAL A 33 -3.02 3.06 -3.47
C VAL A 33 -3.73 2.00 -4.32
N PRO A 34 -5.07 2.00 -4.48
CA PRO A 34 -5.76 0.94 -5.25
C PRO A 34 -5.60 1.05 -6.77
N ASN A 35 -5.23 2.23 -7.27
CA ASN A 35 -5.39 2.62 -8.67
C ASN A 35 -4.25 2.14 -9.58
N ARG A 36 -3.17 1.57 -9.02
CA ARG A 36 -2.02 1.07 -9.79
C ARG A 36 -2.15 -0.46 -9.96
N LYS A 37 -2.12 -0.92 -11.22
CA LYS A 37 -2.37 -2.32 -11.67
C LYS A 37 -1.93 -3.41 -10.66
N ARG A 38 -2.93 -4.04 -10.01
CA ARG A 38 -3.01 -5.35 -9.31
C ARG A 38 -1.73 -6.22 -9.20
N LYS A 39 -0.63 -5.71 -8.66
CA LYS A 39 0.56 -6.52 -8.28
C LYS A 39 0.41 -7.17 -6.91
N ASN A 40 -0.53 -6.68 -6.11
CA ASN A 40 -0.86 -7.13 -4.77
C ASN A 40 -1.17 -8.64 -4.66
N LEU A 41 -1.79 -9.26 -5.68
CA LEU A 41 -2.13 -10.69 -5.65
C LEU A 41 -0.90 -11.62 -5.77
N MET A 42 0.18 -11.16 -6.39
CA MET A 42 1.39 -11.96 -6.59
C MET A 42 2.09 -12.27 -5.26
N LEU A 43 2.10 -11.31 -4.32
CA LEU A 43 2.74 -11.49 -3.02
C LEU A 43 1.97 -12.50 -2.14
N LEU A 44 0.63 -12.48 -2.19
CA LEU A 44 -0.18 -13.47 -1.49
C LEU A 44 -0.04 -14.87 -2.11
N ALA A 45 0.07 -14.95 -3.44
CA ALA A 45 0.35 -16.21 -4.14
C ALA A 45 1.73 -16.75 -3.74
N ALA A 46 2.77 -15.91 -3.76
CA ALA A 46 4.12 -16.27 -3.34
C ALA A 46 4.15 -16.77 -1.90
N TYR A 47 3.43 -16.11 -0.98
CA TYR A 47 3.33 -16.56 0.41
C TYR A 47 2.77 -17.99 0.50
N LYS A 48 1.72 -18.31 -0.24
CA LYS A 48 1.12 -19.65 -0.23
C LYS A 48 2.01 -20.73 -0.85
N GLU A 49 2.81 -20.38 -1.85
CA GLU A 49 3.69 -21.32 -2.56
C GLU A 49 4.99 -21.61 -1.81
N PHE A 50 5.58 -20.60 -1.15
CA PHE A 50 6.90 -20.74 -0.50
C PHE A 50 6.84 -21.04 0.99
N GLU A 51 5.73 -20.78 1.67
CA GLU A 51 5.59 -21.01 3.10
C GLU A 51 5.31 -22.48 3.43
N ASN A 52 5.70 -22.92 4.63
CA ASN A 52 5.35 -24.26 5.11
C ASN A 52 3.82 -24.39 5.22
N PRO A 53 3.19 -25.47 4.70
CA PRO A 53 1.75 -25.67 4.78
C PRO A 53 1.15 -25.55 6.19
N LYS A 54 1.93 -25.87 7.24
CA LYS A 54 1.52 -25.71 8.65
C LYS A 54 1.27 -24.26 9.06
N ASN A 55 1.95 -23.32 8.40
CA ASN A 55 1.84 -21.89 8.65
C ASN A 55 0.79 -21.20 7.78
N ILE A 56 0.15 -21.93 6.84
CA ILE A 56 -0.95 -21.40 6.01
C ILE A 56 -2.26 -21.43 6.84
N THR A 57 -2.28 -20.62 7.90
CA THR A 57 -3.43 -20.45 8.79
C THR A 57 -4.24 -19.23 8.39
N ASN A 58 -5.50 -19.14 8.82
CA ASN A 58 -6.35 -17.98 8.55
C ASN A 58 -5.75 -16.67 9.09
N GLU A 59 -5.07 -16.74 10.23
CA GLU A 59 -4.39 -15.60 10.85
C GLU A 59 -3.21 -15.13 10.00
N ASN A 60 -2.34 -16.05 9.60
CA ASN A 60 -1.18 -15.69 8.77
C ASN A 60 -1.58 -15.22 7.38
N ILE A 61 -2.65 -15.77 6.79
CA ILE A 61 -3.22 -15.24 5.55
C ILE A 61 -3.74 -13.82 5.75
N LYS A 62 -4.36 -13.50 6.90
CA LYS A 62 -4.80 -12.14 7.22
C LYS A 62 -3.60 -11.19 7.34
N LEU A 63 -2.54 -11.59 8.05
CA LEU A 63 -1.30 -10.82 8.18
C LEU A 63 -0.62 -10.59 6.83
N ALA A 64 -0.53 -11.63 5.99
CA ALA A 64 -0.01 -11.52 4.63
C ALA A 64 -0.83 -10.53 3.79
N ASN A 65 -2.16 -10.55 3.90
CA ASN A 65 -3.02 -9.56 3.23
C ASN A 65 -2.76 -8.12 3.73
N ILE A 66 -2.50 -7.91 5.02
CA ILE A 66 -2.13 -6.60 5.55
C ILE A 66 -0.77 -6.15 4.97
N LEU A 67 0.23 -7.04 5.00
CA LEU A 67 1.56 -6.77 4.44
C LEU A 67 1.50 -6.39 2.95
N VAL A 68 0.65 -7.06 2.17
CA VAL A 68 0.38 -6.72 0.77
C VAL A 68 -0.03 -5.26 0.62
N TRP A 69 -0.93 -4.77 1.47
CA TRP A 69 -1.35 -3.36 1.45
C TRP A 69 -0.24 -2.42 1.91
N CYS A 70 0.58 -2.81 2.89
CA CYS A 70 1.76 -2.03 3.28
C CYS A 70 2.74 -1.84 2.11
N VAL A 71 3.00 -2.90 1.35
CA VAL A 71 3.86 -2.85 0.17
C VAL A 71 3.25 -1.97 -0.94
N GLU A 72 1.95 -2.06 -1.19
CA GLU A 72 1.28 -1.18 -2.17
C GLU A 72 1.32 0.30 -1.75
N MET A 73 1.16 0.60 -0.46
CA MET A 73 1.33 1.96 0.06
C MET A 73 2.75 2.48 -0.14
N MET A 74 3.77 1.67 0.17
CA MET A 74 5.18 2.01 -0.07
C MET A 74 5.48 2.22 -1.56
N ARG A 75 4.96 1.36 -2.44
CA ARG A 75 5.12 1.52 -3.88
C ARG A 75 4.43 2.78 -4.40
N SER A 76 3.27 3.11 -3.85
CA SER A 76 2.52 4.31 -4.22
C SER A 76 3.24 5.58 -3.79
N SER A 77 3.87 5.59 -2.62
CA SER A 77 4.65 6.74 -2.16
C SER A 77 5.90 6.98 -3.02
N TRP A 78 6.62 5.92 -3.40
CA TRP A 78 7.74 6.05 -4.35
C TRP A 78 7.29 6.53 -5.72
N ALA A 79 6.15 6.03 -6.21
CA ALA A 79 5.66 6.47 -7.49
C ALA A 79 5.25 7.95 -7.48
N MET A 80 4.61 8.42 -6.41
CA MET A 80 4.33 9.85 -6.23
C MET A 80 5.61 10.69 -6.18
N GLN A 81 6.66 10.22 -5.49
CA GLN A 81 7.95 10.89 -5.45
C GLN A 81 8.60 10.97 -6.84
N ASN A 82 8.59 9.85 -7.58
CA ASN A 82 9.11 9.80 -8.95
C ASN A 82 8.33 10.74 -9.87
N ASP A 83 7.00 10.73 -9.81
CA ASP A 83 6.15 11.62 -10.62
C ASP A 83 6.50 13.11 -10.36
N ILE A 84 6.86 13.48 -9.12
CA ILE A 84 7.33 14.83 -8.76
C ILE A 84 8.75 15.11 -9.31
N ILE A 85 9.68 14.17 -9.16
CA ILE A 85 11.08 14.31 -9.61
C ILE A 85 11.14 14.45 -11.14
N ASP A 86 10.38 13.62 -11.86
CA ASP A 86 10.32 13.61 -13.32
C ASP A 86 9.64 14.88 -13.86
N ALA A 87 8.58 15.34 -13.21
CA ALA A 87 7.91 16.59 -13.58
C ALA A 87 8.82 17.83 -13.43
N ASN A 88 9.80 17.76 -12.51
CA ASN A 88 10.81 18.80 -12.32
C ASN A 88 12.02 18.68 -13.27
N GLY A 89 12.00 17.75 -14.25
CA GLY A 89 13.01 17.65 -15.30
C GLY A 89 14.34 17.02 -14.87
N MET A 90 14.43 16.45 -13.66
CA MET A 90 15.57 15.63 -13.26
C MET A 90 15.42 14.24 -13.88
N LYS A 91 15.70 14.14 -15.19
CA LYS A 91 16.00 12.84 -15.80
C LYS A 91 17.24 12.31 -15.09
N GLU A 92 17.16 11.12 -14.49
CA GLU A 92 18.34 10.40 -14.03
C GLU A 92 19.38 10.42 -15.15
N THR A 93 20.44 11.20 -14.97
CA THR A 93 21.69 11.04 -15.72
C THR A 93 22.30 9.76 -15.22
N THR A 94 21.84 8.62 -15.73
CA THR A 94 22.60 7.37 -15.66
C THR A 94 22.58 6.76 -17.05
N ARG A 95 23.77 6.79 -17.63
CA ARG A 95 24.16 6.28 -18.94
C ARG A 95 24.59 4.83 -18.81
#